data_AF-A0A356Q0U3-F1
#
_entry.id   AF-A0A356Q0U3-F1
#
_cell.length_a   1.000
_cell.length_b   1.000
_cell.length_c   1.000
_cell.angle_alpha   90.00
_cell.angle_beta   90.00
_cell.angle_gamma   90.00
#
_symmetry.space_group_name_H-M   'P 1'
#
loop_
_entity.id
_entity.type
_entity.pdbx_description
1 polymer ?
#
loop_
_entity_poly.entity_id
_entity_poly.type
_entity_poly.pdbx_seq_one_letter_code
_entity_poly.pdbx_strand_id
1 'polypeptide(L)' 'YERLLMDTARGNQTLFMRRDEVLAAWDIIDPVIDQLAGRRPELYRSGTMGPADNLLTRDGHHWIDPYDD' A
#
# COMPACT_ATOMS: atom_id res chain seq x y z
N TYR A 1 -3.68 7.41 17.51
CA TYR A 1 -3.02 6.43 18.40
C TYR A 1 -3.79 6.13 19.67
N GLU A 2 -4.55 7.08 20.23
CA GLU A 2 -5.36 6.88 21.45
C GLU A 2 -6.11 5.54 21.52
N ARG A 3 -6.83 5.19 20.44
CA ARG A 3 -7.56 3.91 20.35
C ARG A 3 -6.68 2.68 20.48
N LEU A 4 -5.54 2.64 19.77
CA LEU A 4 -4.61 1.50 19.82
C LEU A 4 -4.02 1.33 21.23
N LEU A 5 -3.73 2.44 21.92
CA LEU A 5 -3.21 2.40 23.29
C LEU A 5 -4.27 1.86 24.28
N MET A 6 -5.52 2.30 24.15
CA MET A 6 -6.61 1.77 24.97
C MET A 6 -6.87 0.29 24.69
N ASP A 7 -6.80 -0.14 23.44
CA ASP A 7 -7.00 -1.54 23.05
C ASP A 7 -5.89 -2.44 23.62
N THR A 8 -4.63 -2.00 23.64
CA THR A 8 -3.54 -2.71 24.34
C THR A 8 -3.81 -2.84 25.84
N ALA A 9 -4.19 -1.75 26.51
CA ALA A 9 -4.48 -1.76 27.95
C ALA A 9 -5.67 -2.66 28.32
N ARG A 10 -6.62 -2.85 27.39
CA ARG A 10 -7.79 -3.73 27.53
C ARG A 10 -7.55 -5.16 27.04
N GLY A 11 -6.37 -5.47 26.51
CA GLY A 11 -6.06 -6.78 25.93
C GLY A 11 -6.81 -7.08 24.62
N ASN A 12 -7.32 -6.07 23.93
CA ASN A 12 -8.00 -6.21 22.66
C ASN A 12 -6.99 -6.18 21.49
N GLN A 13 -6.83 -7.30 20.81
CA GLN A 13 -5.85 -7.46 19.73
C GLN A 13 -6.41 -7.24 18.32
N THR A 14 -7.68 -6.86 18.17
CA THR A 14 -8.37 -6.82 16.87
C THR A 14 -7.75 -5.86 15.85
N LEU A 15 -7.10 -4.78 16.31
CA LEU A 15 -6.46 -3.78 15.43
C LEU A 15 -4.95 -3.99 15.26
N PHE A 16 -4.42 -5.11 15.73
CA PHE A 16 -3.00 -5.45 15.62
C PHE A 16 -2.85 -6.61 14.64
N MET A 17 -1.90 -6.50 13.72
CA MET A 17 -1.58 -7.62 12.84
C MET A 17 -0.98 -8.77 13.63
N ARG A 18 -1.39 -9.99 13.29
CA ARG A 18 -0.84 -11.21 13.89
C ARG A 18 0.51 -11.53 13.24
N ARG A 19 1.36 -12.27 13.95
CA ARG A 19 2.71 -12.58 13.48
C ARG A 19 2.72 -13.32 12.14
N ASP A 20 1.85 -14.30 11.98
CA ASP A 20 1.66 -15.07 10.76
C ASP A 20 1.15 -14.22 9.59
N GLU A 21 0.22 -13.31 9.84
CA GLU A 21 -0.26 -12.34 8.83
C GLU A 21 0.89 -11.43 8.34
N VAL A 22 1.73 -10.95 9.25
CA VAL A 22 2.91 -10.14 8.90
C VAL A 22 3.91 -10.94 8.07
N LEU A 23 4.19 -12.19 8.44
CA LEU A 23 5.09 -13.05 7.67
C LEU A 23 4.54 -13.33 6.28
N ALA A 24 3.25 -13.63 6.15
CA ALA A 24 2.61 -13.85 4.86
C ALA A 24 2.62 -12.59 3.97
N ALA A 25 2.47 -11.40 4.56
CA ALA A 25 2.63 -10.15 3.83
C ALA A 25 4.06 -9.96 3.30
N TRP A 26 5.08 -10.31 4.10
CA TRP A 26 6.48 -10.27 3.67
C TRP A 26 6.79 -11.27 2.56
N ASP A 27 6.26 -12.49 2.63
CA ASP A 27 6.42 -13.49 1.56
C ASP A 27 5.93 -12.99 0.19
N ILE A 28 4.99 -12.04 0.17
CA ILE A 28 4.49 -11.39 -1.06
C ILE A 28 5.38 -10.21 -1.48
N ILE A 29 5.82 -9.38 -0.52
CA ILE A 29 6.51 -8.12 -0.81
C ILE A 29 8.00 -8.31 -1.10
N ASP A 30 8.69 -9.23 -0.41
CA ASP A 30 10.13 -9.44 -0.57
C ASP A 30 10.53 -9.74 -2.03
N PRO A 31 9.87 -10.66 -2.76
CA PRO A 31 10.19 -10.91 -4.16
C PRO A 31 9.99 -9.69 -5.07
N VAL A 32 9.06 -8.81 -4.74
CA VAL A 32 8.79 -7.57 -5.49
C VAL A 32 9.94 -6.58 -5.28
N ILE A 33 10.40 -6.42 -4.04
CA ILE A 33 11.54 -5.56 -3.71
C ILE A 33 12.80 -6.05 -4.44
N ASP A 34 13.08 -7.35 -4.38
CA ASP A 34 14.25 -7.95 -5.03
C ASP A 34 14.24 -7.74 -6.55
N GLN A 35 13.07 -7.87 -7.19
CA GLN A 35 12.92 -7.61 -8.64
C GLN A 35 13.04 -6.13 -9.02
N LEU A 36 12.72 -5.23 -8.11
CA LEU A 36 12.83 -3.79 -8.32
C LEU A 36 14.22 -3.25 -7.95
N ALA A 37 15.09 -4.07 -7.34
CA ALA A 37 16.44 -3.68 -6.99
C ALA A 37 17.21 -3.17 -8.23
N GLY A 38 17.60 -1.90 -8.19
CA GLY A 38 18.33 -1.25 -9.30
C GLY A 38 17.46 -0.64 -10.40
N ARG A 39 16.13 -0.77 -10.35
CA ARG A 39 15.22 -0.06 -11.27
C ARG A 39 14.99 1.36 -10.76
N ARG A 40 15.00 2.34 -11.68
CA ARG A 40 14.64 3.72 -11.34
C ARG A 40 13.12 3.90 -11.40
N PRO A 41 12.51 4.58 -10.43
CA PRO A 41 11.09 4.89 -10.48
C PRO A 41 10.80 5.85 -11.64
N GLU A 42 9.59 5.77 -12.18
CA GLU A 42 9.12 6.70 -13.19
C GLU A 42 8.88 8.08 -12.57
N LEU A 43 9.28 9.12 -13.29
CA LEU A 43 9.12 10.50 -12.85
C LEU A 43 7.73 11.01 -13.21
N TYR A 44 7.16 11.81 -12.32
CA TYR A 44 5.89 12.49 -12.53
C TYR A 44 5.96 13.90 -11.97
N ARG A 45 5.07 14.77 -12.44
CA ARG A 45 5.05 16.18 -12.02
C ARG A 45 4.42 16.29 -10.63
N SER A 46 4.99 17.16 -9.79
CA SER A 46 4.38 17.46 -8.48
C SER A 46 2.94 17.96 -8.65
N GLY A 47 2.03 17.44 -7.82
CA GLY A 47 0.60 17.73 -7.88
C GLY A 47 -0.20 16.85 -8.86
N THR A 48 0.42 15.88 -9.53
CA THR A 48 -0.31 14.85 -10.30
C THR A 48 -0.46 13.56 -9.50
N MET A 49 -1.37 12.69 -9.93
CA MET A 49 -1.64 11.38 -9.31
C MET A 49 -0.56 10.32 -9.56
N GLY A 50 0.60 10.70 -10.11
CA GLY A 50 1.67 9.80 -10.48
C GLY A 50 1.95 9.76 -11.99
N PRO A 51 2.80 8.81 -12.44
CA PRO A 51 2.99 8.51 -13.86
C PRO A 51 1.68 8.02 -14.48
N ALA A 52 1.52 8.21 -15.80
CA ALA A 52 0.37 7.62 -16.50
C ALA A 52 0.51 6.09 -16.49
N ASP A 53 -0.36 5.40 -15.76
CA ASP A 53 -0.42 3.94 -15.75
C ASP A 53 -1.60 3.43 -16.58
N ASN A 54 -1.43 2.25 -17.19
CA ASN A 54 -2.51 1.51 -17.86
C ASN A 54 -2.95 0.30 -17.02
N LEU A 55 -2.60 0.29 -15.72
CA LEU A 55 -2.72 -0.89 -14.88
C LEU A 55 -4.20 -1.25 -14.70
N LEU A 56 -5.03 -0.27 -14.35
CA LEU A 56 -6.47 -0.44 -14.20
C LEU A 56 -7.20 -0.41 -15.54
N THR A 57 -6.73 0.40 -16.49
CA THR A 57 -7.36 0.58 -17.80
C THR A 57 -7.44 -0.72 -18.59
N ARG A 58 -6.47 -1.63 -18.40
CA ARG A 58 -6.49 -2.97 -19.01
C ARG A 58 -7.75 -3.76 -18.65
N ASP A 59 -8.25 -3.57 -17.44
CA ASP A 59 -9.43 -4.28 -16.92
C ASP A 59 -10.69 -3.37 -16.97
N GLY A 60 -10.63 -2.25 -17.69
CA GLY A 60 -11.75 -1.32 -17.87
C GLY A 60 -12.02 -0.38 -16.67
N HIS A 61 -11.08 -0.32 -15.73
CA HIS A 61 -11.19 0.51 -14.53
C HIS A 61 -10.31 1.77 -14.64
N HIS A 62 -10.66 2.80 -13.87
CA HIS A 62 -9.86 4.02 -13.74
C HIS A 62 -9.67 4.36 -12.26
N TRP A 63 -8.56 5.04 -11.96
CA TRP A 63 -8.34 5.63 -10.65
C TRP A 63 -9.32 6.78 -10.42
N ILE A 64 -9.86 6.87 -9.20
CA ILE A 64 -10.66 8.02 -8.78
C ILE A 64 -9.66 9.10 -8.35
N ASP A 65 -9.60 10.20 -9.09
CA ASP A 65 -8.79 11.36 -8.71
C ASP A 65 -9.55 12.18 -7.65
N PRO A 66 -8.99 12.37 -6.44
CA PRO A 66 -9.64 13.13 -5.38
C PRO A 66 -9.76 14.64 -5.68
N TYR A 67 -9.18 15.14 -6.77
CA TYR A 67 -9.23 16.54 -7.19
C TYR A 67 -10.10 16.76 -8.45
N ASP A 68 -10.67 15.71 -9.03
CA ASP A 68 -11.60 15.79 -10.15
C ASP A 68 -13.02 16.04 -9.59
N ASP A 69 -13.74 17.03 -10.14
CA ASP A 69 -15.06 17.49 -9.66
C ASP A 69 -16.21 16.54 -10.09
#